data_AF-A0A3D1RQG6-F1
#
_entry.id   AF-A0A3D1RQG6-F1
#
_cell.length_a   1.000
_cell.length_b   1.000
_cell.length_c   1.000
_cell.angle_alpha   90.00
_cell.angle_beta   90.00
_cell.angle_gamma   90.00
#
_symmetry.space_group_name_H-M   'P 1'
#
loop_
_entity.id
_entity.type
_entity.pdbx_description
1 polymer ?
#
loop_
_entity_poly.entity_id
_entity_poly.type
_entity_poly.pdbx_seq_one_letter_code
_entity_poly.pdbx_strand_id
1 'polypeptide(L)'
;MAIIGKDIKECKEIEKQISKIREDVKLIQGKDSKYNAGISVVPSYLAKGLEFDCVIIANANNERYSNNSLDIKLLYVAITRAMSKLDIFYTNTKSKILPC
;
A
#
# COMPACT_ATOMS: atom_id res chain seq x y z
N MET A 1 -10.33 -1.78 5.07
CA MET A 1 -9.14 -2.46 4.49
C MET A 1 -8.36 -1.47 3.65
N ALA A 2 -7.02 -1.54 3.66
CA ALA A 2 -6.17 -0.72 2.81
C ALA A 2 -5.29 -1.54 1.88
N ILE A 3 -5.05 -1.01 0.68
CA ILE A 3 -4.04 -1.48 -0.26
C ILE A 3 -2.97 -0.37 -0.33
N ILE A 4 -1.76 -0.68 0.11
CA ILE A 4 -0.65 0.27 0.12
C ILE A 4 0.26 0.01 -1.07
N GLY A 5 0.35 1.00 -1.96
CA GLY A 5 1.31 1.03 -3.07
C GLY A 5 2.54 1.88 -2.71
N LYS A 6 3.66 1.68 -3.42
CA LYS A 6 4.88 2.46 -3.22
C LYS A 6 4.64 3.93 -3.52
N ASP A 7 4.04 4.23 -4.68
CA ASP A 7 3.84 5.59 -5.18
C ASP A 7 2.43 5.81 -5.74
N ILE A 8 2.15 7.06 -6.12
CA ILE A 8 0.83 7.47 -6.61
C ILE A 8 0.47 6.84 -7.97
N LYS A 9 1.47 6.52 -8.81
CA LYS A 9 1.22 5.94 -10.14
C LYS A 9 0.70 4.51 -9.98
N GLU A 10 1.35 3.73 -9.12
CA GLU A 10 0.89 2.39 -8.77
C GLU A 10 -0.50 2.40 -8.14
N CYS A 11 -0.74 3.33 -7.21
CA CYS A 11 -2.04 3.44 -6.54
C CYS A 11 -3.18 3.79 -7.52
N LYS A 12 -2.94 4.70 -8.48
CA LYS A 12 -3.93 5.03 -9.52
C LYS A 12 -4.27 3.84 -10.41
N GLU A 13 -3.28 3.02 -10.77
CA GLU A 13 -3.52 1.83 -11.57
C GLU A 13 -4.31 0.79 -10.78
N ILE A 14 -3.98 0.57 -9.51
CA ILE A 14 -4.73 -0.33 -8.62
C ILE A 14 -6.18 0.12 -8.49
N GLU A 15 -6.43 1.39 -8.17
CA GLU A 15 -7.78 1.95 -8.08
C GLU A 15 -8.55 1.73 -9.39
N LYS A 16 -7.96 2.08 -10.54
CA LYS A 16 -8.58 1.92 -11.87
C LYS A 16 -8.94 0.48 -12.20
N GLN A 17 -8.14 -0.51 -11.77
CA GLN A 17 -8.45 -1.91 -12.03
C GLN A 17 -9.53 -2.44 -11.09
N ILE A 18 -9.47 -2.08 -9.81
CA ILE A 18 -10.46 -2.50 -8.82
C ILE A 18 -11.81 -1.81 -9.06
N SER A 19 -11.82 -0.55 -9.53
CA SER A 19 -13.04 0.19 -9.80
C SER A 19 -13.92 -0.42 -10.89
N LYS A 20 -13.36 -1.34 -11.71
CA LYS A 20 -14.10 -2.11 -12.72
C LYS A 20 -14.95 -3.24 -12.13
N ILE A 21 -14.62 -3.67 -10.91
CA ILE A 21 -15.23 -4.82 -10.23
C ILE A 21 -15.89 -4.45 -8.90
N ARG A 22 -15.51 -3.31 -8.30
CA ARG A 22 -16.06 -2.80 -7.05
C ARG A 22 -16.17 -1.28 -7.08
N GLU A 23 -17.29 -0.74 -6.62
CA GLU A 23 -17.53 0.70 -6.57
C GLU A 23 -17.02 1.37 -5.29
N ASP A 24 -16.73 0.59 -4.25
CA ASP A 24 -16.31 1.07 -2.93
C ASP A 24 -14.78 1.15 -2.75
N VAL A 25 -14.05 1.34 -3.85
CA VAL A 25 -12.60 1.60 -3.84
C VAL A 25 -12.34 3.10 -3.97
N LYS A 26 -11.44 3.64 -3.15
CA LYS A 26 -11.03 5.05 -3.23
C LYS A 26 -9.55 5.23 -2.97
N LEU A 27 -8.87 5.95 -3.87
CA LEU A 27 -7.51 6.43 -3.68
C LEU A 27 -7.47 7.61 -2.72
N ILE A 28 -6.70 7.47 -1.63
CA ILE A 28 -6.44 8.56 -0.70
C ILE A 28 -5.39 9.51 -1.28
N GLN A 29 -5.77 10.79 -1.38
CA GLN A 29 -4.88 11.89 -1.75
C GLN A 29 -4.75 12.83 -0.55
N GLY A 30 -3.63 13.56 -0.42
CA GLY A 30 -3.22 14.25 0.81
C GLY A 30 -4.16 15.31 1.43
N LYS A 31 -5.34 15.55 0.86
CA LYS A 31 -6.39 16.42 1.42
C LYS A 31 -7.68 15.66 1.79
N ASP A 32 -7.74 14.34 1.59
CA ASP A 32 -8.91 13.54 1.95
C ASP A 32 -8.99 13.42 3.48
N SER A 33 -9.97 14.09 4.07
CA SER A 33 -10.26 14.08 5.51
C SER A 33 -11.23 12.97 5.92
N LYS A 34 -11.77 12.22 4.96
CA LYS A 34 -12.80 11.19 5.21
C LYS A 34 -12.43 9.87 4.57
N TYR A 35 -12.33 8.85 5.43
CA TYR A 35 -12.32 7.44 5.06
C TYR A 35 -13.74 7.02 4.74
N ASN A 36 -13.96 6.48 3.56
CA ASN A 36 -15.22 5.83 3.22
C ASN A 36 -15.15 4.36 3.68
N ALA A 37 -16.29 3.79 4.07
CA ALA A 37 -16.41 2.37 4.34
C ALA A 37 -16.18 1.59 3.03
N GLY A 38 -15.05 0.89 2.92
CA GLY A 38 -14.66 0.18 1.70
C GLY A 38 -13.16 -0.14 1.62
N ILE A 39 -12.63 -0.15 0.40
CA ILE A 39 -11.20 -0.37 0.10
C ILE A 39 -10.49 0.98 -0.09
N SER A 40 -9.55 1.29 0.80
CA SER A 40 -8.69 2.47 0.64
C SER A 40 -7.41 2.10 -0.12
N VAL A 41 -7.10 2.79 -1.21
CA VAL A 41 -5.79 2.66 -1.88
C VAL A 41 -4.92 3.82 -1.44
N VAL A 42 -3.72 3.55 -0.92
CA VAL A 42 -2.90 4.57 -0.25
C VAL A 42 -1.44 4.50 -0.70
N PRO A 43 -0.83 5.62 -1.11
CA PRO A 43 0.60 5.69 -1.31
C PRO A 43 1.34 5.55 0.02
N SER A 44 2.44 4.80 0.05
CA SER A 44 3.22 4.49 1.26
C SER A 44 3.60 5.73 2.08
N TYR A 45 3.92 6.85 1.42
CA TYR A 45 4.28 8.11 2.09
C TYR A 45 3.09 8.85 2.72
N LEU A 46 1.84 8.59 2.28
CA LEU A 46 0.62 9.12 2.88
C LEU A 46 0.04 8.21 3.97
N ALA A 47 0.55 6.98 4.09
CA ALA A 47 0.07 6.03 5.08
C ALA A 47 0.46 6.40 6.52
N LYS A 48 1.42 7.33 6.70
CA LYS A 48 1.87 7.78 8.02
C LYS A 48 0.71 8.44 8.79
N GLY A 49 0.46 7.96 10.02
CA GLY A 49 -0.62 8.48 10.87
C GLY A 49 -1.99 7.88 10.56
N LEU A 50 -2.06 6.93 9.63
CA LEU A 50 -3.25 6.14 9.34
C LEU A 50 -3.11 4.75 9.95
N GLU A 51 -4.23 4.13 10.28
CA GLU A 51 -4.28 2.76 10.82
C GLU A 51 -5.43 2.02 10.14
N PHE A 52 -5.20 0.74 9.83
CA PHE A 52 -6.17 -0.10 9.14
C PHE A 52 -6.20 -1.50 9.74
N ASP A 53 -7.40 -2.09 9.87
CA ASP A 53 -7.56 -3.46 10.37
C ASP A 53 -6.77 -4.47 9.52
N CYS A 54 -6.91 -4.35 8.20
CA CYS A 54 -6.24 -5.20 7.22
C CYS A 54 -5.48 -4.35 6.19
N VAL A 55 -4.22 -4.69 5.92
CA VAL A 55 -3.36 -4.05 4.92
C VAL A 55 -2.87 -5.08 3.90
N ILE A 56 -2.93 -4.69 2.63
CA ILE A 56 -2.30 -5.39 1.52
C ILE A 56 -1.17 -4.51 0.98
N ILE A 57 0.07 -5.00 0.95
CA ILE A 57 1.17 -4.33 0.24
C ILE A 57 1.16 -4.84 -1.21
N ALA A 58 0.96 -3.92 -2.15
CA ALA A 58 0.62 -4.29 -3.53
C ALA A 58 1.77 -4.95 -4.30
N ASN A 59 3.00 -4.45 -4.17
CA ASN A 59 4.16 -4.99 -4.89
C ASN A 59 5.48 -4.71 -4.16
N ALA A 60 5.85 -5.62 -3.26
CA ALA A 60 7.11 -5.60 -2.52
C ALA A 60 8.25 -6.34 -3.23
N ASN A 61 8.42 -6.07 -4.53
CA ASN A 61 9.51 -6.66 -5.33
C ASN A 61 10.82 -5.87 -5.21
N ASN A 62 11.92 -6.47 -5.67
CA ASN A 62 13.27 -5.90 -5.53
C ASN A 62 13.52 -4.64 -6.40
N GLU A 63 12.73 -4.43 -7.45
CA GLU A 63 12.80 -3.22 -8.29
C GLU A 63 12.12 -2.03 -7.61
N ARG A 64 11.00 -2.28 -6.92
CA ARG A 64 10.23 -1.27 -6.20
C ARG A 64 10.84 -0.98 -4.84
N TYR A 65 11.27 -2.00 -4.12
CA TYR A 65 11.84 -1.86 -2.80
C TYR A 65 13.26 -2.41 -2.82
N SER A 66 14.21 -1.53 -3.09
CA SER A 66 15.64 -1.84 -3.10
C SER A 66 16.24 -1.69 -1.71
N ASN A 67 17.47 -2.18 -1.52
CA ASN A 67 18.16 -2.10 -0.24
C ASN A 67 18.74 -0.69 0.03
N ASN A 68 17.88 0.32 0.00
CA ASN A 68 18.21 1.71 0.33
C ASN A 68 17.33 2.18 1.51
N SER A 69 17.81 3.21 2.21
CA SER A 69 17.19 3.70 3.45
C SER A 69 15.77 4.24 3.26
N LEU A 70 15.48 4.86 2.11
CA LEU A 70 14.16 5.40 1.80
C LEU A 70 13.14 4.27 1.61
N ASP A 71 13.49 3.26 0.80
CA ASP A 71 12.63 2.13 0.50
C ASP A 71 12.33 1.29 1.74
N ILE A 72 13.35 1.06 2.58
CA ILE A 72 13.19 0.38 3.88
C ILE A 72 12.22 1.16 4.76
N LYS A 73 12.37 2.48 4.85
CA LYS A 73 11.49 3.34 5.67
C LYS A 73 10.06 3.33 5.15
N LEU A 74 9.84 3.44 3.84
CA LEU A 74 8.51 3.41 3.24
C LEU A 74 7.82 2.05 3.48
N LEU A 75 8.55 0.95 3.31
CA LEU A 75 8.00 -0.38 3.55
C LEU A 75 7.69 -0.61 5.03
N TYR A 76 8.58 -0.19 5.93
CA TYR A 76 8.35 -0.25 7.38
C TYR A 76 7.10 0.55 7.79
N VAL A 77 6.95 1.77 7.25
CA VAL A 77 5.75 2.58 7.49
C VAL A 77 4.51 1.83 7.01
N ALA A 78 4.52 1.26 5.81
CA ALA A 78 3.39 0.50 5.26
C ALA A 78 3.01 -0.74 6.09
N ILE A 79 4.01 -1.55 6.47
CA ILE A 79 3.84 -2.77 7.28
C ILE A 79 3.20 -2.44 8.63
N THR A 80 3.67 -1.39 9.30
CA THR A 80 3.19 -1.01 10.64
C THR A 80 1.81 -0.34 10.65
N ARG A 81 1.11 -0.22 9.51
CA ARG A 81 -0.27 0.29 9.48
C ARG A 81 -1.31 -0.80 9.70
N ALA A 82 -0.91 -2.07 9.64
CA ALA A 82 -1.79 -3.21 9.82
C ALA A 82 -2.04 -3.49 11.30
N MET A 83 -3.30 -3.44 11.73
CA MET A 83 -3.70 -3.70 13.12
C MET A 83 -3.97 -5.19 13.38
N SER A 84 -4.59 -5.90 12.42
CA SER A 84 -4.99 -7.30 12.60
C SER A 84 -4.40 -8.22 11.54
N LYS A 85 -4.36 -7.81 10.26
CA LYS A 85 -3.85 -8.65 9.18
C LYS A 85 -2.99 -7.87 8.19
N LEU A 86 -1.87 -8.49 7.79
CA LEU A 86 -0.97 -7.99 6.76
C LEU A 86 -0.76 -9.06 5.69
N ASP A 87 -1.08 -8.74 4.45
CA ASP A 87 -0.75 -9.56 3.28
C ASP A 87 0.25 -8.79 2.41
N ILE A 88 1.34 -9.43 1.99
CA ILE A 88 2.39 -8.81 1.16
C ILE A 88 2.47 -9.53 -0.17
N PHE A 89 2.15 -8.82 -1.25
CA PHE A 89 2.30 -9.32 -2.61
C PHE A 89 3.57 -8.78 -3.25
N TYR A 90 4.14 -9.55 -4.16
CA TYR A 90 5.25 -9.12 -5.01
C TYR A 90 5.09 -9.75 -6.38
N THR A 91 5.66 -9.09 -7.39
CA THR A 91 5.77 -9.61 -8.75
C THR A 91 7.23 -9.92 -9.05
N ASN A 92 7.47 -10.95 -9.85
CA ASN A 92 8.82 -11.41 -10.19
C ASN A 92 9.63 -11.79 -8.95
N THR A 93 10.55 -10.93 -8.51
CA THR A 93 11.52 -11.23 -7.45
C THR A 93 11.17 -10.50 -6.17
N LYS A 94 10.91 -11.25 -5.08
CA LYS A 94 10.72 -10.72 -3.72
C LYS A 94 11.85 -9.76 -3.36
N SER A 95 11.52 -8.62 -2.74
CA SER A 95 12.53 -7.67 -2.26
C SER A 95 13.44 -8.31 -1.22
N LYS A 96 14.76 -8.03 -1.33
CA LYS A 96 15.76 -8.48 -0.35
C LYS A 96 15.59 -7.87 1.04
N ILE A 97 14.79 -6.81 1.19
CA ILE A 97 14.55 -6.17 2.48
C ILE A 97 13.43 -6.86 3.28
N LEU A 98 12.65 -7.73 2.65
CA LEU A 98 11.68 -8.58 3.35
C LEU A 98 12.41 -9.77 3.99
N PRO A 99 12.04 -10.16 5.22
CA PRO A 99 12.62 -11.34 5.86
C PRO A 99 12.34 -12.60 5.02
N CYS A 100 13.28 -13.55 5.04
CA CYS A 100 13.20 -14.81 4.29
C CYS A 100 11.91 -15.57 4.60
#